data_AF-A0A519BMP1-F1
#
_entry.id   AF-A0A519BMP1-F1
#
_cell.length_a   1.000
_cell.length_b   1.000
_cell.length_c   1.000
_cell.angle_alpha   90.00
_cell.angle_beta   90.00
_cell.angle_gamma   90.00
#
_symmetry.space_group_name_H-M   'P 1'
#
loop_
_entity.id
_entity.type
_entity.pdbx_description
1 polymer ?
#
loop_
_entity_poly.entity_id
_entity_poly.type
_entity_poly.pdbx_seq_one_letter_code
_entity_poly.pdbx_strand_id
1 'polypeptide(L)'
;MNIQYKLKNTPFPKKYFWSYSHAWDRVSLPLPLIMEQLIRYGRFNDHLNLFIYFPYEELYDAYFTKIRPAMSGEIKLRPDIIPTAMDLKNVKYMDYLFEVFKEYVVA
;
A
#
# COMPACT_ATOMS: atom_id res chain seq x y z
N MET A 1 8.80 -13.99 -6.39
CA MET A 1 7.45 -14.57 -6.58
C MET A 1 6.46 -13.46 -6.86
N ASN A 2 5.48 -13.65 -7.74
CA ASN A 2 4.45 -12.65 -8.03
C ASN A 2 3.21 -12.92 -7.16
N ILE A 3 3.35 -12.73 -5.84
CA ILE A 3 2.29 -13.01 -4.86
C ILE A 3 1.12 -12.03 -5.09
N GLN A 4 -0.09 -12.57 -5.11
CA GLN A 4 -1.32 -11.78 -5.26
C GLN A 4 -2.30 -12.09 -4.14
N TYR A 5 -3.03 -11.06 -3.71
CA TYR A 5 -3.95 -11.10 -2.59
C TYR A 5 -5.38 -10.86 -3.06
N LYS A 6 -6.29 -11.76 -2.69
CA LYS A 6 -7.72 -11.61 -2.97
C LYS A 6 -8.30 -10.45 -2.15
N LEU A 7 -8.80 -9.41 -2.82
CA LEU A 7 -9.27 -8.20 -2.12
C LEU A 7 -10.39 -8.49 -1.11
N LYS A 8 -11.32 -9.39 -1.46
CA LYS A 8 -12.41 -9.79 -0.56
C LYS A 8 -11.97 -10.45 0.75
N ASN A 9 -10.74 -10.96 0.81
CA ASN A 9 -10.19 -11.59 2.02
C ASN A 9 -9.45 -10.59 2.90
N THR A 10 -9.22 -9.37 2.41
CA THR A 10 -8.52 -8.33 3.18
C THR A 10 -9.51 -7.55 4.05
N PRO A 11 -9.05 -6.96 5.17
CA PRO A 11 -9.91 -6.13 6.03
C PRO A 11 -10.23 -4.76 5.42
N PHE A 12 -9.83 -4.50 4.18
CA PHE A 12 -9.87 -3.16 3.61
C PHE A 12 -11.20 -2.82 2.93
N PRO A 13 -11.71 -1.59 3.13
CA PRO A 13 -12.96 -1.17 2.51
C PRO A 13 -12.93 -1.19 0.97
N LYS A 14 -13.93 -1.84 0.37
CA LYS A 14 -14.13 -1.91 -1.09
C LYS A 14 -14.08 -0.57 -1.81
N LYS A 15 -14.49 0.52 -1.15
CA LYS A 15 -14.52 1.88 -1.72
C LYS A 15 -13.15 2.37 -2.21
N TYR A 16 -12.05 1.89 -1.63
CA TYR A 16 -10.69 2.28 -2.06
C TYR A 16 -10.24 1.60 -3.35
N PHE A 17 -11.00 0.61 -3.82
CA PHE A 17 -10.68 -0.21 -4.98
C PHE A 17 -11.78 -0.11 -6.03
N TRP A 18 -12.33 1.10 -6.24
CA TRP A 18 -13.49 1.34 -7.10
C TRP A 18 -13.30 0.78 -8.52
N SER A 19 -12.09 0.87 -9.08
CA SER A 19 -11.74 0.33 -10.40
C SER A 19 -11.87 -1.20 -10.49
N TYR A 20 -11.83 -1.89 -9.35
CA TYR A 20 -11.97 -3.34 -9.22
C TYR A 20 -13.31 -3.78 -8.63
N SER A 21 -14.21 -2.82 -8.37
CA SER A 21 -15.48 -3.06 -7.66
C SER A 21 -16.40 -4.05 -8.37
N HIS A 22 -16.37 -4.06 -9.71
CA HIS A 22 -17.15 -4.93 -10.59
C HIS A 22 -16.71 -6.41 -10.51
N ALA A 23 -15.51 -6.68 -9.99
CA ALA A 23 -14.92 -8.02 -9.87
C ALA A 23 -14.43 -8.33 -8.45
N TRP A 24 -14.95 -7.62 -7.44
CA TRP A 24 -14.48 -7.66 -6.06
C TRP A 24 -14.28 -9.08 -5.49
N ASP A 25 -15.21 -10.00 -5.80
CA ASP A 25 -15.19 -11.34 -5.20
C ASP A 25 -14.15 -12.29 -5.80
N ARG A 26 -13.55 -11.90 -6.94
CA ARG A 26 -12.59 -12.71 -7.71
C ARG A 26 -11.25 -12.02 -7.96
N VAL A 27 -11.18 -10.69 -7.79
CA VAL A 27 -9.98 -9.92 -8.07
C VAL A 27 -8.88 -10.23 -7.05
N SER A 28 -7.68 -10.45 -7.57
CA SER A 28 -6.45 -10.57 -6.78
C SER A 28 -5.48 -9.50 -7.24
N LEU A 29 -4.91 -8.75 -6.30
CA LEU A 29 -3.97 -7.68 -6.60
C LEU A 29 -2.61 -7.96 -5.94
N PRO A 30 -1.49 -7.57 -6.58
CA PRO A 30 -0.20 -7.55 -5.92
C PRO A 30 -0.19 -6.50 -4.80
N LEU A 31 0.57 -6.77 -3.73
CA LEU A 31 0.65 -5.92 -2.54
C LEU A 31 0.96 -4.43 -2.85
N PRO A 32 1.87 -4.07 -3.78
CA PRO A 32 2.09 -2.68 -4.16
C PRO A 32 0.80 -1.95 -4.57
N LEU A 33 -0.07 -2.57 -5.39
CA LEU A 33 -1.31 -1.91 -5.81
C LEU A 33 -2.29 -1.74 -4.64
N ILE A 34 -2.30 -2.69 -3.70
CA ILE A 34 -3.10 -2.59 -2.47
C ILE A 34 -2.60 -1.43 -1.62
N MET A 35 -1.31 -1.39 -1.34
CA MET A 35 -0.67 -0.35 -0.54
C MET A 35 -0.86 1.03 -1.15
N GLU A 36 -0.69 1.18 -2.47
CA GLU A 36 -0.88 2.46 -3.14
C GLU A 36 -2.28 3.03 -2.91
N GLN A 37 -3.34 2.22 -3.08
CA GLN A 37 -4.72 2.68 -2.87
C GLN A 37 -4.94 3.10 -1.41
N LEU A 38 -4.43 2.32 -0.46
CA LEU A 38 -4.60 2.61 0.97
C LEU A 38 -3.79 3.83 1.41
N ILE A 39 -2.58 4.01 0.91
CA ILE A 39 -1.75 5.18 1.23
C ILE A 39 -2.38 6.46 0.67
N ARG A 40 -2.97 6.41 -0.54
CA ARG A 40 -3.60 7.58 -1.16
C ARG A 40 -4.97 7.93 -0.57
N TYR A 41 -5.77 6.93 -0.20
CA TYR A 41 -7.20 7.14 0.11
C TYR A 41 -7.63 6.59 1.48
N GLY A 42 -6.85 5.69 2.07
CA GLY A 42 -7.11 5.07 3.35
C GLY A 42 -7.02 6.05 4.52
N ARG A 43 -7.67 5.67 5.62
CA ARG A 43 -7.55 6.35 6.92
C ARG A 43 -6.44 5.69 7.73
N PHE A 44 -6.05 6.35 8.82
CA PHE A 44 -5.06 5.86 9.77
C PHE A 44 -5.24 4.37 10.14
N ASN A 45 -6.46 3.94 10.49
CA ASN A 45 -6.74 2.54 10.84
C ASN A 45 -6.48 1.57 9.68
N ASP A 46 -6.69 1.99 8.43
CA ASP A 46 -6.40 1.18 7.26
C ASP A 46 -4.88 0.99 7.09
N HIS A 47 -4.09 2.01 7.42
CA HIS A 47 -2.63 1.93 7.41
C HIS A 47 -2.12 1.02 8.52
N LEU A 48 -2.69 1.08 9.74
CA LEU A 48 -2.34 0.14 10.79
C LEU A 48 -2.68 -1.31 10.41
N ASN A 49 -3.83 -1.52 9.77
CA ASN A 49 -4.25 -2.84 9.31
C ASN A 49 -3.32 -3.42 8.23
N LEU A 50 -2.54 -2.62 7.49
CA LEU A 50 -1.48 -3.15 6.63
C LEU A 50 -0.48 -3.96 7.46
N PHE A 51 0.07 -3.35 8.50
CA PHE A 51 1.11 -3.96 9.36
C PHE A 51 0.60 -5.14 10.19
N ILE A 52 -0.70 -5.20 10.48
CA ILE A 52 -1.31 -6.33 11.18
C ILE A 52 -1.59 -7.50 10.23
N TYR A 53 -2.03 -7.20 9.00
CA TYR A 53 -2.53 -8.23 8.09
C TYR A 53 -1.44 -8.85 7.21
N PHE A 54 -0.43 -8.09 6.81
CA PHE A 54 0.66 -8.56 5.95
C PHE A 54 1.97 -8.71 6.72
N PRO A 55 2.84 -9.67 6.31
CA PRO A 55 4.18 -9.77 6.88
C PRO A 55 4.97 -8.48 6.69
N TYR A 56 5.67 -8.05 7.73
CA TYR A 56 6.44 -6.80 7.71
C TYR A 56 7.46 -6.75 6.59
N GLU A 57 8.20 -7.85 6.35
CA GLU A 57 9.22 -7.92 5.29
C GLU A 57 8.61 -7.71 3.89
N GLU A 58 7.43 -8.28 3.63
CA GLU A 58 6.73 -8.09 2.36
C GLU A 58 6.25 -6.65 2.18
N LEU A 59 5.73 -6.03 3.24
CA LEU A 59 5.35 -4.61 3.24
C LEU A 59 6.55 -3.72 3.00
N TYR A 60 7.65 -3.99 3.70
CA TYR A 60 8.88 -3.22 3.61
C TYR A 60 9.44 -3.28 2.18
N ASP A 61 9.57 -4.48 1.62
CA ASP A 61 10.04 -4.65 0.23
C ASP A 61 9.10 -3.93 -0.76
N ALA A 62 7.79 -4.17 -0.69
CA ALA A 62 6.83 -3.54 -1.58
C ALA A 62 6.86 -2.01 -1.47
N TYR A 63 6.98 -1.47 -0.26
CA TYR A 63 7.00 -0.03 -0.03
C TYR A 63 8.28 0.61 -0.54
N PHE A 64 9.44 0.19 -0.04
CA PHE A 64 10.70 0.87 -0.32
C PHE A 64 11.20 0.64 -1.76
N THR A 65 10.85 -0.48 -2.41
CA THR A 65 11.29 -0.76 -3.78
C THR A 65 10.35 -0.23 -4.85
N LYS A 66 9.05 -0.11 -4.56
CA LYS A 66 8.04 0.26 -5.57
C LYS A 66 7.23 1.49 -5.19
N ILE A 67 6.60 1.50 -4.02
CA ILE A 67 5.63 2.56 -3.68
C ILE A 67 6.30 3.88 -3.38
N ARG A 68 7.28 3.88 -2.48
CA ARG A 68 8.00 5.08 -2.06
C ARG A 68 8.70 5.76 -3.24
N PRO A 69 9.46 5.06 -4.10
CA PRO A 69 10.07 5.70 -5.27
C PRO A 69 9.02 6.25 -6.24
N ALA A 70 7.89 5.56 -6.44
CA ALA A 70 6.85 6.04 -7.35
C ALA A 70 6.09 7.25 -6.82
N MET A 71 5.80 7.29 -5.53
CA MET A 71 5.19 8.46 -4.88
C MET A 71 6.15 9.64 -4.75
N SER A 72 7.46 9.38 -4.79
CA SER A 72 8.51 10.40 -4.82
C SER A 72 8.85 10.88 -6.23
N GLY A 73 8.33 10.21 -7.27
CA GLY A 73 8.58 10.54 -8.67
C GLY A 73 9.88 10.00 -9.25
N GLU A 74 10.55 9.11 -8.54
CA GLU A 74 11.80 8.47 -8.97
C GLU A 74 11.54 7.37 -10.02
N ILE A 75 10.37 6.71 -9.94
CA ILE A 75 9.93 5.70 -10.93
C ILE A 75 8.47 5.92 -11.31
N LYS A 76 8.04 5.34 -12.44
CA LYS A 76 6.61 5.30 -12.81
C LYS A 76 6.00 3.96 -12.40
N LEU A 77 5.02 3.97 -11.50
CA LEU A 77 4.24 2.77 -11.19
C LEU A 77 3.29 2.40 -12.33
N ARG A 78 2.77 3.42 -13.04
CA ARG A 78 1.90 3.33 -14.22
C ARG A 78 2.22 4.48 -15.18
N PRO A 79 2.01 4.32 -16.50
CA PRO A 79 2.43 5.30 -17.51
C PRO A 79 1.89 6.73 -17.28
N ASP A 80 0.69 6.84 -16.73
CA ASP A 80 -0.09 8.09 -16.66
C ASP A 80 -0.19 8.71 -15.24
N ILE A 81 0.54 8.19 -14.26
CA ILE A 81 0.52 8.72 -12.90
C ILE A 81 1.66 9.71 -12.68
N ILE A 82 1.30 10.93 -12.32
CA ILE A 82 2.23 11.98 -11.88
C ILE A 82 2.12 12.10 -10.36
N PRO A 83 3.24 12.08 -9.61
CA PRO A 83 3.23 12.31 -8.17
C PRO A 83 2.64 13.67 -7.82
N THR A 84 1.85 13.70 -6.75
CA THR A 84 1.24 14.93 -6.21
C THR A 84 1.96 15.40 -4.95
N ALA A 85 1.75 16.65 -4.54
CA ALA A 85 2.25 17.13 -3.24
C ALA A 85 1.69 16.31 -2.05
N MET A 86 0.49 15.77 -2.20
CA MET A 86 -0.10 14.85 -1.22
C MET A 86 0.69 13.54 -1.13
N ASP A 87 1.20 13.03 -2.26
CA ASP A 87 2.00 11.80 -2.28
C ASP A 87 3.30 11.96 -1.52
N LEU A 88 3.98 13.10 -1.66
CA LEU A 88 5.19 13.39 -0.90
C LEU A 88 4.91 13.49 0.62
N LYS A 89 3.74 14.02 1.01
CA LYS A 89 3.30 14.03 2.41
C LYS A 89 3.04 12.61 2.91
N ASN A 90 2.40 11.78 2.09
CA ASN A 90 2.11 10.39 2.40
C ASN A 90 3.39 9.56 2.54
N VAL A 91 4.42 9.82 1.73
CA VAL A 91 5.75 9.20 1.88
C VAL A 91 6.33 9.50 3.26
N LYS A 92 6.37 10.76 3.70
CA LYS A 92 6.88 11.11 5.02
C LYS A 92 6.12 10.41 6.16
N TYR A 93 4.80 10.33 6.03
CA TYR A 93 3.94 9.64 7.00
C TYR A 93 4.20 8.13 7.03
N MET A 94 4.30 7.49 5.87
CA MET A 94 4.57 6.05 5.78
C MET A 94 5.99 5.70 6.22
N ASP A 95 7.00 6.51 5.86
CA ASP A 95 8.38 6.37 6.36
C ASP A 95 8.38 6.36 7.90
N TYR A 96 7.64 7.28 8.54
CA TYR A 96 7.47 7.30 10.00
C TYR A 96 6.78 6.05 10.54
N LEU A 97 5.70 5.58 9.91
CA LEU A 97 5.01 4.36 10.35
C LEU A 97 5.93 3.12 10.27
N PHE A 98 6.72 2.98 9.20
CA PHE A 98 7.66 1.87 9.08
C PHE A 98 8.72 1.91 10.18
N GLU A 99 9.28 3.08 10.50
CA GLU A 99 10.23 3.22 11.60
C GLU A 99 9.61 2.82 12.95
N VAL A 100 8.39 3.25 13.23
CA VAL A 100 7.69 2.87 14.47
C VAL A 100 7.44 1.37 14.53
N PHE A 101 6.90 0.77 13.47
CA PHE A 101 6.54 -0.66 13.46
C PHE A 101 7.75 -1.60 13.42
N LYS A 102 8.90 -1.14 12.92
CA LYS A 102 10.16 -1.88 12.99
C LYS A 102 10.50 -2.29 14.43
N GLU A 103 10.26 -1.42 15.40
CA GLU A 103 10.55 -1.67 16.82
C GLU A 103 9.65 -2.77 17.42
N TYR A 104 8.42 -2.94 16.91
CA TYR A 104 7.46 -3.93 17.41
C TYR A 104 7.59 -5.31 16.76
N VAL A 105 8.24 -5.41 15.60
CA VAL A 105 8.44 -6.67 14.87
C VAL A 105 9.75 -7.36 15.26
N VAL A 106 10.74 -6.58 15.72
CA VAL A 106 12.07 -7.09 16.12
C VAL A 106 12.18 -7.35 17.63
N ALA A 107 11.24 -6.84 18.43
CA ALA A 107 11.14 -7.08 19.88
C ALA A 107 10.49 -8.43 20.21
#